data_AF-A0A376U2G0-F1
#
_entry.id   AF-A0A376U2G0-F1
#
_cell.length_a   1.000
_cell.length_b   1.000
_cell.length_c   1.000
_cell.angle_alpha   90.00
_cell.angle_beta   90.00
_cell.angle_gamma   90.00
#
_symmetry.space_group_name_H-M   'P 1'
#
loop_
_entity.id
_entity.type
_entity.pdbx_description
1 polymer ?
#
loop_
_entity_poly.entity_id
_entity_poly.type
_entity_poly.pdbx_seq_one_letter_code
_entity_poly.pdbx_strand_id
1 'polypeptide(L)' 'MIKAIAAAREKGMKVITLTGKDGGKMAGTADIEIRVPHFGYADRIQEIHIKVIHILIQLIEKEMVK' A
#
# COMPACT_ATOMS: atom_id res chain seq x y z
N MET A 1 3.30 10.14 6.77
CA MET A 1 3.58 9.06 5.79
C MET A 1 4.93 9.23 5.11
N ILE A 2 5.22 10.30 4.35
CA ILE A 2 6.52 10.47 3.65
C ILE A 2 7.74 10.33 4.58
N LYS A 3 7.73 10.98 5.75
CA LYS A 3 8.80 10.83 6.75
C LYS A 3 8.97 9.39 7.26
N ALA A 4 7.88 8.64 7.36
CA ALA A 4 7.92 7.23 7.76
C ALA A 4 8.52 6.35 6.65
N ILE A 5 8.19 6.63 5.39
CA ILE A 5 8.80 5.97 4.22
C ILE A 5 10.30 6.23 4.18
N ALA A 6 10.73 7.48 4.40
CA ALA A 6 12.15 7.83 4.47
C ALA A 6 12.86 7.10 5.61
N ALA A 7 12.30 7.13 6.83
CA ALA A 7 12.87 6.43 7.99
C ALA A 7 12.92 4.90 7.81
N ALA A 8 11.92 4.31 7.16
CA ALA A 8 11.90 2.88 6.85
C ALA A 8 13.03 2.51 5.86
N ARG A 9 13.23 3.34 4.82
CA ARG A 9 14.32 3.18 3.86
C ARG A 9 15.70 3.35 4.50
N GLU A 10 15.87 4.33 5.38
CA GLU A 10 17.12 4.51 6.15
C GLU A 10 17.46 3.28 7.00
N LYS A 11 16.44 2.53 7.44
CA LYS A 11 16.59 1.26 8.16
C LYS A 11 16.71 0.03 7.25
N GLY A 12 16.81 0.21 5.93
CA GLY A 12 16.89 -0.90 4.97
C GLY A 12 15.60 -1.71 4.84
N MET A 13 14.45 -1.18 5.26
CA MET A 13 13.17 -1.86 5.18
C MET A 13 12.55 -1.70 3.79
N LYS A 14 11.88 -2.76 3.31
CA LYS A 14 11.01 -2.69 2.13
C LYS A 14 9.73 -1.96 2.47
N VAL A 15 9.27 -1.09 1.57
CA VAL A 15 8.08 -0.26 1.76
C VAL A 15 7.03 -0.60 0.71
N ILE A 16 5.84 -0.97 1.17
CA ILE A 16 4.63 -1.11 0.35
C ILE A 16 3.66 -0.01 0.76
N THR A 17 3.07 0.69 -0.22
CA THR A 17 2.06 1.74 0.04
C THR A 17 0.72 1.39 -0.59
N LEU A 18 -0.37 1.66 0.15
CA LEU A 18 -1.73 1.62 -0.37
C LEU A 18 -2.19 3.06 -0.58
N THR A 19 -2.43 3.44 -1.84
CA THR A 19 -2.77 4.82 -2.20
C THR A 19 -4.05 4.88 -3.04
N GLY A 20 -4.49 6.07 -3.40
CA GLY A 20 -5.57 6.27 -4.36
C GLY A 20 -5.31 7.50 -5.21
N LYS A 21 -6.23 7.80 -6.12
CA LYS A 21 -6.10 8.90 -7.09
C LYS A 21 -4.84 8.71 -7.96
N ASP A 22 -3.93 9.68 -7.90
CA ASP A 22 -2.63 9.73 -8.56
C ASP A 22 -1.47 9.31 -7.63
N GLY A 23 -1.75 8.85 -6.41
CA GLY A 23 -0.75 8.51 -5.40
C GLY A 23 -0.14 9.72 -4.67
N GLY A 24 -0.41 10.95 -5.14
CA GLY A 24 0.09 12.19 -4.58
C GLY A 24 1.59 12.18 -4.30
N LYS A 25 1.99 12.77 -3.18
CA LYS A 25 3.40 12.86 -2.77
C LYS A 25 4.05 11.52 -2.40
N MET A 26 3.29 10.42 -2.39
CA MET A 26 3.82 9.08 -2.10
C MET A 26 4.10 8.27 -3.37
N ALA A 27 3.61 8.72 -4.53
CA ALA A 27 3.89 8.10 -5.82
C ALA A 27 5.40 8.01 -6.04
N GLY A 28 5.88 6.79 -6.34
CA GLY A 28 7.31 6.53 -6.57
C GLY A 28 8.20 6.56 -5.32
N THR A 29 7.64 6.75 -4.12
CA THR A 29 8.42 6.76 -2.87
C THR A 29 8.52 5.39 -2.20
N ALA A 30 7.70 4.41 -2.61
CA ALA A 30 7.69 3.05 -2.10
C ALA A 30 8.39 2.07 -3.06
N ASP A 31 8.77 0.89 -2.58
CA ASP A 31 9.22 -0.20 -3.47
C ASP A 31 8.05 -0.75 -4.30
N ILE A 32 6.87 -0.85 -3.67
CA ILE A 32 5.63 -1.29 -4.31
C ILE A 32 4.51 -0.32 -3.93
N GLU A 33 3.71 0.07 -4.90
CA GLU A 33 2.52 0.89 -4.71
C GLU A 33 1.29 0.17 -5.25
N ILE A 34 0.30 -0.03 -4.39
CA ILE A 34 -1.03 -0.50 -4.78
C ILE A 34 -1.96 0.72 -4.76
N ARG A 35 -2.20 1.28 -5.95
CA ARG A 35 -2.98 2.50 -6.13
C ARG A 35 -4.39 2.19 -6.61
N VAL A 36 -5.39 2.69 -5.88
CA VAL A 36 -6.79 2.61 -6.30
C VAL A 36 -7.08 3.72 -7.32
N PRO A 37 -7.46 3.40 -8.57
CA PRO A 37 -7.69 4.38 -9.64
C PRO A 37 -9.07 5.04 -9.49
N HIS A 38 -9.29 5.72 -8.36
CA HIS A 38 -10.53 6.43 -8.05
C HIS A 38 -10.22 7.86 -7.62
N PHE A 39 -10.83 8.84 -8.29
CA PHE A 39 -10.59 10.28 -8.05
C PHE A 39 -11.66 10.95 -7.19
N GLY A 40 -12.71 10.21 -6.80
CA GLY A 40 -13.79 10.69 -5.95
C GLY A 40 -13.45 10.68 -4.46
N TYR A 41 -14.45 10.35 -3.64
CA TYR A 41 -14.35 10.35 -2.19
C TYR A 41 -13.44 9.24 -1.67
N ALA A 42 -12.92 9.44 -0.46
CA ALA A 42 -11.97 8.53 0.17
C ALA A 42 -12.60 7.19 0.60
N ASP A 43 -13.93 7.13 0.77
CA ASP A 43 -14.68 5.94 1.16
C ASP A 43 -14.42 4.77 0.21
N ARG A 44 -14.52 4.99 -1.11
CA ARG A 44 -14.25 3.94 -2.11
C ARG A 44 -12.81 3.47 -2.08
N ILE A 45 -11.86 4.38 -1.84
CA ILE A 45 -10.43 4.03 -1.73
C ILE A 45 -10.22 3.15 -0.49
N GLN A 46 -10.81 3.51 0.65
CA GLN A 46 -10.71 2.74 1.90
C GLN A 46 -11.36 1.35 1.78
N GLU A 47 -12.52 1.25 1.13
CA GLU A 47 -13.19 -0.03 0.86
C GLU A 47 -12.33 -0.98 0.01
N ILE A 48 -11.54 -0.44 -0.93
CA ILE A 48 -10.61 -1.26 -1.72
C ILE A 48 -9.36 -1.59 -0.90
N HIS A 49 -8.83 -0.65 -0.09
CA HIS A 49 -7.68 -0.92 0.77
C HIS A 49 -7.93 -2.08 1.74
N ILE A 50 -9.11 -2.15 2.36
CA ILE A 50 -9.44 -3.27 3.26
C ILE A 50 -9.51 -4.61 2.51
N LYS A 51 -10.05 -4.63 1.29
CA LYS A 51 -10.07 -5.83 0.44
C LYS A 51 -8.66 -6.27 0.04
N VAL A 52 -7.79 -5.32 -0.31
CA VAL A 52 -6.38 -5.60 -0.61
C VAL A 52 -5.69 -6.23 0.60
N ILE A 53 -5.88 -5.67 1.80
CA ILE A 53 -5.31 -6.22 3.04
C ILE A 53 -5.78 -7.66 3.27
N HIS A 54 -7.08 -7.94 3.11
CA HIS A 54 -7.60 -9.31 3.26
C HIS A 54 -7.00 -10.29 2.23
N ILE A 55 -6.85 -9.87 0.98
CA ILE A 55 -6.21 -10.70 -0.06
C ILE A 55 -4.73 -10.95 0.27
N LEU A 56 -4.01 -9.93 0.74
CA LEU A 56 -2.61 -10.09 1.16
C LEU A 56 -2.47 -11.10 2.29
N ILE A 57 -3.34 -11.04 3.31
CA ILE A 57 -3.37 -12.02 4.40
C ILE A 57 -3.57 -13.43 3.83
N GLN A 58 -4.60 -13.63 3.01
CA GLN A 58 -4.90 -14.94 2.40
C GLN A 58 -3.72 -15.48 1.57
N LEU A 59 -3.05 -14.62 0.79
CA LEU A 59 -1.90 -15.01 -0.02
C LEU A 59 -0.68 -15.34 0.85
N ILE A 60 -0.42 -14.56 1.90
CA ILE A 60 0.67 -14.82 2.84
C ILE A 60 0.45 -16.16 3.55
N GLU A 61 -0.75 -16.43 4.05
CA GLU A 61 -1.09 -17.71 4.68
C GLU A 61 -0.88 -18.87 3.71
N LYS A 62 -1.35 -18.75 2.47
CA LYS A 62 -1.17 -19.78 1.44
C LYS A 62 0.31 -20.03 1.10
N GLU A 63 1.14 -19.00 1.06
CA GLU A 63 2.57 -19.15 0.74
C GLU A 63 3.41 -19.63 1.94
N MET A 64 3.00 -19.32 3.17
CA MET A 64 3.72 -19.71 4.39
C MET A 64 3.35 -21.10 4.93
N VAL A 65 2.15 -21.62 4.62
CA VAL A 65 1.67 -22.95 5.04
C VAL A 65 2.07 -24.03 4.01
N LYS A 66 3.26 -23.92 3.41
CA LYS A 66 3.86 -25.00 2.61
C LYS A 66 4.44 -26.10 3.50
#